data_AF-A0A2V8QQA2-F1
#
_entry.id   AF-A0A2V8QQA2-F1
#
_cell.length_a   1.000
_cell.length_b   1.000
_cell.length_c   1.000
_cell.angle_alpha   90.00
_cell.angle_beta   90.00
_cell.angle_gamma   90.00
#
_symmetry.space_group_name_H-M   'P 1'
#
loop_
_entity.id
_entity.type
_entity.pdbx_description
1 polymer ?
#
loop_
_entity_poly.entity_id
_entity_poly.type
_entity_poly.pdbx_seq_one_letter_code
_entity_poly.pdbx_strand_id
1 'polypeptide(L)'
;MKKRSIMILLLLAVLMFVPSLAHAQGGGAKRGPDVTRDPDMEKDSLHNLDVARQYFKLKKAYVGALERCEEVLAGNPAFSKIDEVLFIAGASSLNLAEAKGKQKPDQYVIHEGEKKTTLTPQEFREKARDYLSQLVNGYPQSRFKDEALEDLKSLGGAKPKESKP
;
A
#
# COMPACT_ATOMS: atom_id res chain seq x y z
N MET A 1 -30.29 -61.23 0.93
CA MET A 1 -29.83 -60.15 1.86
C MET A 1 -28.39 -59.72 1.59
N LYS A 2 -28.05 -59.29 0.36
CA LYS A 2 -26.67 -58.90 -0.01
C LYS A 2 -26.55 -57.63 -0.87
N LYS A 3 -27.65 -56.88 -1.05
CA LYS A 3 -27.70 -55.70 -1.94
C LYS A 3 -27.96 -54.37 -1.20
N ARG A 4 -28.07 -54.38 0.13
CA ARG A 4 -28.31 -53.17 0.95
C ARG A 4 -27.06 -52.64 1.66
N SER A 5 -25.92 -53.35 1.60
CA SER A 5 -24.69 -52.99 2.32
C SER A 5 -23.69 -52.18 1.48
N ILE A 6 -23.93 -51.99 0.18
CA ILE A 6 -23.01 -51.25 -0.70
C ILE A 6 -23.37 -49.75 -0.75
N MET A 7 -24.59 -49.37 -0.37
CA MET A 7 -25.06 -47.97 -0.45
C MET A 7 -24.76 -47.13 0.81
N ILE A 8 -24.07 -47.69 1.80
CA ILE A 8 -23.65 -46.97 3.02
C ILE A 8 -22.16 -46.59 2.96
N LEU A 9 -21.37 -47.24 2.11
CA LEU A 9 -19.94 -46.94 1.94
C LEU A 9 -19.65 -45.72 1.06
N LEU A 10 -20.64 -45.24 0.31
CA LEU A 10 -20.52 -44.06 -0.56
C LEU A 10 -20.84 -42.74 0.15
N LEU A 11 -21.42 -42.79 1.35
CA LEU A 11 -21.77 -41.60 2.14
C LEU A 11 -20.68 -41.20 3.15
N LEU A 12 -19.66 -42.03 3.36
CA LEU A 12 -18.54 -41.75 4.26
C LEU A 12 -17.29 -41.19 3.58
N ALA A 13 -17.25 -41.17 2.24
CA ALA A 13 -16.08 -40.74 1.46
C ALA A 13 -16.08 -39.24 1.08
N VAL A 14 -17.12 -38.49 1.45
CA VAL A 14 -17.27 -37.05 1.11
C VAL A 14 -16.78 -36.12 2.24
N LEU A 15 -16.30 -36.66 3.35
CA LEU A 15 -15.86 -35.89 4.54
C LEU A 15 -14.35 -35.60 4.62
N MET A 16 -13.55 -35.91 3.57
CA MET A 16 -12.09 -35.80 3.61
C MET A 16 -11.47 -34.75 2.67
N PHE A 17 -12.23 -33.75 2.23
CA PHE A 17 -11.67 -32.60 1.50
C PHE A 17 -12.19 -31.28 2.08
N VAL A 18 -11.79 -30.99 3.33
CA VAL A 18 -11.75 -29.61 3.81
C VAL A 18 -10.33 -29.13 3.53
N PRO A 19 -10.07 -28.28 2.52
CA PRO A 19 -8.78 -27.64 2.42
C PRO A 19 -8.62 -26.78 3.67
N SER A 20 -7.55 -27.05 4.41
CA SER A 20 -7.06 -26.22 5.49
C SER A 20 -6.95 -24.78 4.99
N LEU A 21 -7.90 -23.93 5.39
CA LEU A 21 -7.72 -22.48 5.38
C LEU A 21 -6.67 -22.17 6.45
N ALA A 22 -5.42 -22.47 6.13
CA ALA A 22 -4.29 -21.84 6.76
C ALA A 22 -4.42 -20.35 6.43
N HIS A 23 -5.05 -19.61 7.33
CA HIS A 23 -4.88 -18.18 7.42
C HIS A 23 -3.39 -17.99 7.72
N ALA A 24 -2.61 -17.80 6.66
CA ALA A 24 -1.31 -17.17 6.74
C ALA A 24 -1.58 -15.73 7.21
N GLN A 25 -1.81 -15.56 8.52
CA GLN A 25 -1.73 -14.26 9.15
C GLN A 25 -0.32 -13.75 8.83
N GLY A 26 -0.30 -12.62 8.13
CA GLY A 26 0.84 -12.09 7.39
C GLY A 26 2.17 -12.33 8.07
N GLY A 27 3.06 -13.00 7.33
CA GLY A 27 4.47 -13.15 7.69
C GLY A 27 5.03 -11.82 8.17
N GLY A 28 5.61 -11.87 9.37
CA GLY A 28 6.16 -10.73 10.07
C GLY A 28 7.22 -10.05 9.23
N ALA A 29 6.84 -8.98 8.53
CA ALA A 29 7.75 -7.88 8.30
C ALA A 29 8.13 -7.36 9.69
N LYS A 30 9.39 -7.57 10.09
CA LYS A 30 9.94 -6.97 11.30
C LYS A 30 9.72 -5.47 11.19
N ARG A 31 8.76 -4.99 11.99
CA ARG A 31 8.27 -3.61 12.07
C ARG A 31 9.45 -2.67 12.21
N GLY A 32 9.30 -1.43 11.74
CA GLY A 32 10.26 -0.34 11.96
C GLY A 32 10.48 -0.05 13.45
N PRO A 33 10.84 1.18 13.84
CA PRO A 33 11.11 1.53 15.23
C PRO A 33 10.06 0.95 16.20
N ASP A 34 10.52 0.52 17.38
CA ASP A 34 9.64 0.02 18.42
C ASP A 34 8.87 1.20 19.02
N VAL A 35 7.59 1.29 18.68
CA VAL A 35 6.70 2.37 19.08
C VAL A 35 5.43 1.74 19.63
N THR A 36 4.94 2.26 20.75
CA THR A 36 3.60 1.96 21.27
C THR A 36 2.58 2.44 20.24
N ARG A 37 1.85 1.48 19.64
CA ARG A 37 0.87 1.74 18.59
C ARG A 37 -0.53 1.68 19.17
N ASP A 38 -1.33 2.71 18.90
CA ASP A 38 -2.75 2.71 19.23
C ASP A 38 -3.49 1.70 18.33
N PRO A 39 -4.18 0.69 18.92
CA PRO A 39 -4.90 -0.32 18.15
C PRO A 39 -5.98 0.24 17.22
N ASP A 40 -6.67 1.31 17.61
CA ASP A 40 -7.76 1.89 16.81
C ASP A 40 -7.18 2.64 15.62
N MET A 41 -6.11 3.43 15.83
CA MET A 41 -5.39 4.09 14.73
C MET A 41 -4.77 3.09 13.75
N GLU A 42 -4.25 1.96 14.24
CA GLU A 42 -3.73 0.88 13.39
C GLU A 42 -4.82 0.26 12.52
N LYS A 43 -6.01 0.04 13.08
CA LYS A 43 -7.15 -0.52 12.35
C LYS A 43 -7.64 0.43 11.26
N ASP A 44 -7.77 1.71 11.57
CA ASP A 44 -8.20 2.72 10.60
C ASP A 44 -7.17 2.92 9.48
N SER A 45 -5.89 2.92 9.85
CA SER A 45 -4.78 2.98 8.88
C SER A 45 -4.73 1.75 7.97
N LEU A 46 -5.00 0.56 8.54
CA LEU A 46 -5.09 -0.67 7.77
C LEU A 46 -6.27 -0.64 6.79
N HIS A 47 -7.43 -0.12 7.20
CA HIS A 47 -8.58 0.06 6.32
C HIS A 47 -8.23 0.97 5.12
N ASN A 48 -7.62 2.12 5.38
CA ASN A 48 -7.18 3.03 4.32
C ASN A 48 -6.14 2.38 3.40
N LEU A 49 -5.17 1.63 3.94
CA LEU A 49 -4.21 0.88 3.14
C LEU A 49 -4.89 -0.20 2.26
N ASP A 50 -5.92 -0.90 2.77
CA ASP A 50 -6.66 -1.88 1.98
C ASP A 50 -7.42 -1.24 0.81
N VAL A 51 -8.02 -0.06 1.04
CA VAL A 51 -8.65 0.73 -0.04
C VAL A 51 -7.60 1.20 -1.04
N ALA A 52 -6.45 1.69 -0.57
CA ALA A 52 -5.34 2.12 -1.42
C ALA A 52 -4.83 0.98 -2.32
N ARG A 53 -4.66 -0.24 -1.78
CA ARG A 53 -4.28 -1.44 -2.55
C ARG A 53 -5.27 -1.75 -3.67
N GLN A 54 -6.57 -1.69 -3.38
CA GLN A 54 -7.61 -1.92 -4.39
C GLN A 54 -7.56 -0.86 -5.49
N TYR A 55 -7.41 0.41 -5.11
CA TYR A 55 -7.28 1.51 -6.07
C TYR A 55 -6.04 1.39 -6.92
N PHE A 56 -4.89 1.10 -6.32
CA PHE A 56 -3.60 0.98 -7.00
C PHE A 56 -3.59 -0.20 -7.97
N LYS A 57 -3.88 -1.43 -7.50
CA LYS A 57 -3.68 -2.65 -8.29
C LYS A 57 -4.82 -2.96 -9.25
N LEU A 58 -6.06 -2.93 -8.77
CA LEU A 58 -7.22 -3.43 -9.52
C LEU A 58 -7.88 -2.32 -10.34
N LYS A 59 -8.11 -1.16 -9.71
CA LYS A 59 -8.84 -0.06 -10.37
C LYS A 59 -7.93 0.83 -11.19
N LYS A 60 -6.61 0.85 -10.92
CA LYS A 60 -5.65 1.83 -11.46
C LYS A 60 -6.13 3.27 -11.25
N ALA A 61 -6.72 3.49 -10.08
CA ALA A 61 -7.26 4.76 -9.63
C ALA A 61 -6.22 5.45 -8.74
N TYR A 62 -5.17 5.98 -9.36
CA TYR A 62 -3.97 6.42 -8.64
C TYR A 62 -4.18 7.69 -7.81
N VAL A 63 -5.15 8.54 -8.16
CA VAL A 63 -5.55 9.67 -7.29
C VAL A 63 -6.14 9.13 -6.00
N GLY A 64 -7.10 8.20 -6.10
CA GLY A 64 -7.72 7.60 -4.91
C GLY A 64 -6.73 6.77 -4.08
N ALA A 65 -5.76 6.10 -4.71
CA ALA A 65 -4.71 5.39 -3.99
C ALA A 65 -3.80 6.37 -3.23
N LEU A 66 -3.37 7.45 -3.88
CA LEU A 66 -2.53 8.49 -3.28
C LEU A 66 -3.23 9.17 -2.10
N GLU A 67 -4.48 9.62 -2.26
CA GLU A 67 -5.25 10.28 -1.19
C GLU A 67 -5.38 9.42 0.06
N ARG A 68 -5.66 8.12 -0.12
CA ARG A 68 -5.75 7.16 1.00
C ARG A 68 -4.42 6.95 1.71
N CYS A 69 -3.32 6.94 0.97
CA CYS A 69 -1.99 6.86 1.56
C CYS A 69 -1.62 8.16 2.31
N GLU A 70 -1.96 9.32 1.77
CA GLU A 70 -1.73 10.63 2.40
C GLU A 70 -2.54 10.79 3.69
N GLU A 71 -3.76 10.24 3.74
CA GLU A 71 -4.57 10.17 4.96
C GLU A 71 -3.86 9.37 6.07
N VAL A 72 -3.25 8.22 5.73
CA VAL A 72 -2.46 7.42 6.69
C VAL A 72 -1.19 8.16 7.13
N LEU A 73 -0.47 8.79 6.19
CA LEU A 73 0.77 9.51 6.50
C LEU A 73 0.53 10.71 7.43
N ALA A 74 -0.59 11.41 7.25
CA ALA A 74 -0.97 12.53 8.09
C ALA A 74 -1.51 12.08 9.46
N GLY A 75 -2.32 11.02 9.49
CA GLY A 75 -3.01 10.56 10.70
C GLY A 75 -2.17 9.64 11.58
N ASN A 76 -1.38 8.74 11.01
CA ASN A 76 -0.63 7.70 11.73
C ASN A 76 0.75 7.41 11.08
N PRO A 77 1.72 8.32 11.17
CA PRO A 77 3.05 8.13 10.57
C PRO A 77 3.86 6.97 11.19
N ALA A 78 3.46 6.46 12.37
CA ALA A 78 4.07 5.29 13.02
C ALA A 78 3.39 3.95 12.67
N PHE A 79 2.44 3.98 11.73
CA PHE A 79 1.67 2.82 11.30
C PHE A 79 2.57 1.64 10.95
N SER A 80 2.17 0.44 11.37
CA SER A 80 3.00 -0.74 11.23
C SER A 80 3.33 -1.19 9.79
N LYS A 81 2.62 -0.66 8.78
CA LYS A 81 2.85 -0.92 7.34
C LYS A 81 3.14 0.36 6.55
N ILE A 82 3.70 1.36 7.21
CA ILE A 82 3.99 2.66 6.61
C ILE A 82 4.97 2.57 5.43
N ASP A 83 5.83 1.54 5.38
CA ASP A 83 6.68 1.27 4.23
C ASP A 83 5.87 0.96 2.96
N GLU A 84 4.80 0.18 3.08
CA GLU A 84 3.86 -0.08 1.97
C GLU A 84 3.08 1.16 1.58
N VAL A 85 2.68 1.98 2.56
CA VAL A 85 1.98 3.25 2.32
C VAL A 85 2.86 4.20 1.51
N LEU A 86 4.12 4.37 1.92
CA LEU A 86 5.10 5.20 1.20
C LEU A 86 5.34 4.67 -0.22
N PHE A 87 5.45 3.35 -0.38
CA PHE A 87 5.61 2.74 -1.70
C PHE A 87 4.42 3.05 -2.62
N ILE A 88 3.19 2.78 -2.17
CA ILE A 88 1.98 3.02 -2.97
C ILE A 88 1.82 4.52 -3.28
N ALA A 89 2.09 5.41 -2.33
CA ALA A 89 2.04 6.85 -2.55
C ALA A 89 3.06 7.31 -3.62
N GLY A 90 4.30 6.81 -3.52
CA GLY A 90 5.35 7.10 -4.49
C GLY A 90 5.03 6.60 -5.89
N ALA A 91 4.66 5.32 -6.01
CA ALA A 91 4.32 4.70 -7.28
C ALA A 91 3.05 5.31 -7.91
N SER A 92 2.04 5.66 -7.10
CA SER A 92 0.84 6.36 -7.60
C SER A 92 1.20 7.73 -8.16
N SER A 93 2.05 8.48 -7.46
CA SER A 93 2.54 9.79 -7.91
C SER A 93 3.32 9.68 -9.23
N LEU A 94 4.18 8.68 -9.39
CA LEU A 94 4.86 8.42 -10.68
C LEU A 94 3.89 8.12 -11.82
N ASN A 95 2.92 7.25 -11.56
CA ASN A 95 1.91 6.94 -12.56
C ASN A 95 1.11 8.19 -12.96
N LEU A 96 0.78 9.06 -12.01
CA LEU A 96 0.09 10.33 -12.28
C LEU A 96 0.96 11.32 -13.05
N ALA A 97 2.26 11.40 -12.76
CA ALA A 97 3.21 12.21 -13.54
C ALA A 97 3.24 11.82 -15.03
N GLU A 98 2.94 10.56 -15.33
CA GLU A 98 2.90 10.00 -16.68
C GLU A 98 1.46 9.91 -17.23
N ALA A 99 0.49 10.50 -16.54
CA ALA A 99 -0.94 10.43 -16.87
C ALA A 99 -1.45 8.99 -17.10
N LYS A 100 -0.89 8.02 -16.38
CA LYS A 100 -1.33 6.62 -16.38
C LYS A 100 -2.54 6.42 -15.48
N GLY A 101 -3.26 5.33 -15.71
CA GLY A 101 -4.39 4.90 -14.88
C GLY A 101 -5.74 5.32 -15.46
N LYS A 102 -6.80 5.14 -14.67
CA LYS A 102 -8.18 5.51 -15.05
C LYS A 102 -8.56 6.93 -14.65
N GLN A 103 -7.85 7.49 -13.67
CA GLN A 103 -8.04 8.85 -13.20
C GLN A 103 -7.03 9.77 -13.86
N LYS A 104 -7.47 10.99 -14.17
CA LYS A 104 -6.58 12.03 -14.70
C LYS A 104 -5.85 12.74 -13.56
N PRO A 105 -4.62 13.25 -13.77
CA PRO A 105 -3.86 13.94 -12.72
C PRO A 105 -4.54 15.20 -12.19
N ASP A 106 -5.35 15.88 -13.00
CA ASP A 106 -6.16 17.05 -12.61
C ASP A 106 -7.28 16.74 -11.61
N GLN A 107 -7.57 15.46 -11.37
CA GLN A 107 -8.51 15.03 -10.33
C GLN A 107 -7.89 15.03 -8.93
N TYR A 108 -6.55 15.09 -8.82
CA TYR A 108 -5.87 15.33 -7.56
C TYR A 108 -5.88 16.83 -7.27
N VAL A 109 -6.68 17.24 -6.29
CA VAL A 109 -6.94 18.64 -5.97
C VAL A 109 -6.42 18.97 -4.57
N ILE A 110 -5.49 19.93 -4.52
CA ILE A 110 -5.02 20.52 -3.28
C ILE A 110 -5.88 21.74 -2.97
N HIS A 111 -6.26 21.89 -1.71
CA HIS A 111 -7.02 23.03 -1.23
C HIS A 111 -6.09 23.98 -0.47
N GLU A 112 -5.82 25.14 -1.08
CA GLU A 112 -5.05 26.23 -0.49
C GLU A 112 -6.02 27.36 -0.10
N GLY A 113 -6.69 27.20 1.04
CA GLY A 113 -7.81 28.06 1.43
C GLY A 113 -8.99 27.88 0.48
N GLU A 114 -9.42 28.97 -0.18
CA GLU A 114 -10.51 28.94 -1.18
C GLU A 114 -10.03 28.47 -2.56
N LYS A 115 -8.72 28.42 -2.80
CA LYS A 115 -8.15 28.08 -4.10
C LYS A 115 -7.98 26.57 -4.23
N LYS A 116 -8.45 26.03 -5.36
CA LYS A 116 -8.19 24.65 -5.78
C LYS A 116 -7.04 24.65 -6.78
N THR A 117 -5.96 23.96 -6.46
CA THR A 117 -4.80 23.78 -7.33
C THR A 117 -4.62 22.30 -7.65
N THR A 118 -4.02 22.02 -8.80
CA THR A 118 -3.63 20.68 -9.21
C THR A 118 -2.12 20.64 -9.37
N LEU A 119 -1.54 19.44 -9.33
CA LEU A 119 -0.12 19.27 -9.53
C LEU A 119 0.22 19.10 -11.01
N THR A 120 1.33 19.70 -11.41
CA THR A 120 2.02 19.45 -12.66
C THR A 120 2.69 18.08 -12.66
N PRO A 121 3.02 17.50 -13.83
CA PRO A 121 3.80 16.27 -13.91
C PRO A 121 5.12 16.30 -13.13
N GLN A 122 5.80 17.45 -13.10
CA GLN A 122 7.06 17.59 -12.38
C GLN A 122 6.86 17.58 -10.86
N GLU A 123 5.79 18.20 -10.36
CA GLU A 123 5.46 18.16 -8.93
C GLU A 123 5.04 16.75 -8.48
N PHE A 124 4.37 15.99 -9.34
CA PHE A 124 4.12 14.57 -9.07
C PHE A 124 5.42 13.74 -9.02
N ARG A 125 6.39 14.00 -9.90
CA ARG A 125 7.72 13.36 -9.83
C ARG A 125 8.45 13.71 -8.54
N GLU A 126 8.39 14.97 -8.12
CA GLU A 126 9.02 15.41 -6.88
C GLU A 126 8.36 14.75 -5.66
N LYS A 127 7.02 14.71 -5.62
CA LYS A 127 6.24 14.01 -4.59
C LYS A 127 6.55 12.51 -4.56
N ALA A 128 6.67 11.87 -5.72
CA ALA A 128 7.09 10.48 -5.79
C ALA A 128 8.49 10.28 -5.19
N ARG A 129 9.43 11.16 -5.57
CA ARG A 129 10.80 11.13 -5.05
C ARG A 129 10.82 11.28 -3.53
N ASP A 130 9.97 12.14 -2.96
CA ASP A 130 9.85 12.29 -1.51
C ASP A 130 9.43 11.00 -0.82
N TYR A 131 8.31 10.40 -1.23
CA TYR A 131 7.81 9.18 -0.60
C TYR A 131 8.77 8.01 -0.74
N LEU A 132 9.34 7.81 -1.93
CA LEU A 132 10.29 6.72 -2.17
C LEU A 132 11.61 6.95 -1.41
N SER A 133 12.07 8.20 -1.29
CA SER A 133 13.25 8.52 -0.48
C SER A 133 13.00 8.24 1.00
N GLN A 134 11.83 8.60 1.53
CA GLN A 134 11.43 8.26 2.90
C GLN A 134 11.39 6.74 3.12
N LEU A 135 10.90 5.97 2.12
CA LEU A 135 10.89 4.52 2.18
C LEU A 135 12.30 3.95 2.31
N VAL A 136 13.20 4.30 1.39
CA VAL A 136 14.55 3.70 1.37
C VAL A 136 15.41 4.13 2.55
N ASN A 137 15.21 5.37 3.04
CA ASN A 137 15.96 5.92 4.17
C ASN A 137 15.41 5.45 5.54
N GLY A 138 14.10 5.30 5.66
CA GLY A 138 13.41 4.96 6.91
C GLY A 138 13.22 3.45 7.10
N TYR A 139 13.10 2.71 6.01
CA TYR A 139 12.72 1.29 6.01
C TYR A 139 13.64 0.47 5.10
N PRO A 140 14.96 0.43 5.37
CA PRO A 140 15.94 -0.25 4.52
C PRO A 140 15.76 -1.77 4.43
N GLN A 141 14.95 -2.36 5.31
CA GLN A 141 14.53 -3.77 5.31
C GLN A 141 13.20 -4.01 4.59
N SER A 142 12.54 -2.97 4.06
CA SER A 142 11.26 -3.13 3.38
C SER A 142 11.42 -3.99 2.12
N ARG A 143 10.43 -4.85 1.88
CA ARG A 143 10.34 -5.64 0.63
C ARG A 143 10.22 -4.77 -0.63
N PHE A 144 9.82 -3.51 -0.48
CA PHE A 144 9.62 -2.56 -1.57
C PHE A 144 10.86 -1.75 -1.89
N LYS A 145 11.94 -1.91 -1.11
CA LYS A 145 13.14 -1.08 -1.23
C LYS A 145 13.75 -1.14 -2.63
N ASP A 146 13.93 -2.33 -3.18
CA ASP A 146 14.64 -2.48 -4.45
C ASP A 146 13.85 -1.86 -5.62
N GLU A 147 12.52 -2.02 -5.60
CA GLU A 147 11.63 -1.37 -6.56
C GLU A 147 11.63 0.16 -6.40
N ALA A 148 11.57 0.65 -5.16
CA ALA A 148 11.67 2.09 -4.87
C ALA A 148 13.02 2.68 -5.32
N LEU A 149 14.12 1.95 -5.15
CA LEU A 149 15.45 2.37 -5.63
C LEU A 149 15.51 2.43 -7.15
N GLU A 150 14.86 1.49 -7.85
CA GLU A 150 14.77 1.50 -9.31
C GLU A 150 14.01 2.73 -9.79
N ASP A 151 12.83 2.98 -9.24
CA ASP A 151 12.02 4.16 -9.55
C ASP A 151 12.81 5.46 -9.30
N LEU A 152 13.54 5.54 -8.18
CA LEU A 152 14.36 6.69 -7.82
C LEU A 152 15.50 6.96 -8.81
N LYS A 153 16.02 5.98 -9.56
CA LYS A 153 17.05 6.23 -10.59
C LYS A 153 16.54 7.21 -11.64
N SER A 154 15.27 7.08 -12.03
CA SER A 154 14.62 7.97 -13.00
C SER A 154 14.32 9.37 -12.43
N LEU A 155 14.36 9.52 -11.10
CA LEU A 155 14.02 10.74 -10.37
C LEU A 155 15.26 11.49 -9.83
N GLY A 156 16.47 11.09 -10.24
CA GLY A 156 17.72 11.70 -9.75
C GLY A 156 18.18 11.17 -8.39
N GLY A 157 17.77 9.95 -8.02
CA GLY A 157 18.18 9.23 -6.83
C GLY A 157 17.45 9.65 -5.55
N ALA A 158 17.67 8.88 -4.49
CA ALA A 158 17.12 9.15 -3.17
C ALA A 158 17.57 10.52 -2.64
N LYS A 159 16.66 11.28 -2.06
CA LYS A 159 17.01 12.48 -1.29
C LYS A 159 17.74 12.06 -0.01
N PRO A 160 18.71 12.86 0.46
CA PRO A 160 19.33 12.64 1.76
C PRO A 160 18.28 12.59 2.86
N LYS A 161 18.52 11.78 3.88
CA LYS A 161 17.69 11.80 5.09
C LYS A 161 17.83 13.19 5.73
N GLU A 162 16.72 13.92 5.86
CA GLU A 162 16.74 15.20 6.57
C GLU A 162 17.27 14.97 7.99
N SER A 163 18.40 15.61 8.31
CA SER A 163 18.89 15.71 9.68
C SER A 163 17.95 16.65 10.41
N LYS A 164 17.17 16.13 11.38
CA LYS A 164 16.45 17.02 12.30
C LYS A 164 17.45 18.02 12.90
N PRO A 165 17.15 19.34 12.91
CA PRO A 165 17.95 20.32 13.64
C PRO A 165 17.93 20.05 15.14
#